data_AF-A0A1L8SPW9-F1
#
_entry.id   AF-A0A1L8SPW9-F1
#
_cell.length_a   1.000
_cell.length_b   1.000
_cell.length_c   1.000
_cell.angle_alpha   90.00
_cell.angle_beta   90.00
_cell.angle_gamma   90.00
#
_symmetry.space_group_name_H-M   'P 1'
#
loop_
_entity.id
_entity.type
_entity.pdbx_description
1 polymer ?
#
loop_
_entity_poly.entity_id
_entity_poly.type
_entity_poly.pdbx_seq_one_letter_code
_entity_poly.pdbx_strand_id
1 'polypeptide(L)'
;MEKLFAPLAAKLAGNLYLQVIATSFMTILPLILIGSFALILSQPIVDYHLLSSTDVFYPVMKGWAQAAEVYGSHLNFLFGVTLGSQGIYLSLAIAYNLAQKRQMNVFLTMLVALVSFLVVNSQYVEWNWDTAYFGGTGLFSAIITTFVAVELYHLLVKKQVGYIAFPDTVPASLKESIGALVPLAVVFLTMVLIRLIFAEVFSTSVPRLMMMIGQPLNLAVDSVFGVSLASVVSQLGWWFGIHSSAILSVVMPSFDANILENAAAYAAGTPLTELPRIVTSSFYFNFVAIGGGGATLGLVLLMLRSKSI
;
A
#
# COMPACT_ATOMS: atom_id res chain seq x y z
N MET A 1 31.58 -11.60 3.73
CA MET A 1 30.15 -11.29 3.46
C MET A 1 29.21 -12.15 4.30
N GLU A 2 29.33 -13.48 4.29
CA GLU A 2 28.40 -14.39 5.00
C GLU A 2 28.25 -14.12 6.51
N LYS A 3 29.34 -13.88 7.24
CA LYS A 3 29.30 -13.62 8.70
C LYS A 3 28.66 -12.29 9.13
N LEU A 4 28.44 -11.34 8.21
CA LEU A 4 27.89 -10.00 8.52
C LEU A 4 26.57 -9.74 7.80
N PHE A 5 26.51 -10.06 6.49
CA PHE A 5 25.36 -9.74 5.65
C PHE A 5 24.22 -10.75 5.82
N ALA A 6 24.52 -12.05 5.87
CA ALA A 6 23.51 -13.08 6.08
C ALA A 6 22.73 -12.90 7.40
N PRO A 7 23.35 -12.66 8.57
CA PRO A 7 22.59 -12.44 9.80
C PRO A 7 21.77 -11.15 9.78
N LEU A 8 22.26 -10.08 9.13
CA LEU A 8 21.50 -8.84 8.97
C LEU A 8 20.27 -9.05 8.08
N ALA A 9 20.46 -9.68 6.92
CA ALA A 9 19.38 -9.98 5.99
C ALA A 9 18.34 -10.92 6.63
N ALA A 10 18.78 -11.93 7.38
CA ALA A 10 17.89 -12.83 8.12
C ALA A 10 17.11 -12.09 9.22
N LYS A 11 17.73 -11.12 9.91
CA LYS A 11 17.04 -10.30 10.92
C LYS A 11 15.99 -9.38 10.29
N LEU A 12 16.30 -8.77 9.15
CA LEU A 12 15.33 -7.97 8.39
C LEU A 12 14.18 -8.83 7.89
N ALA A 13 14.49 -9.96 7.26
CA ALA A 13 13.50 -10.88 6.74
C ALA A 13 12.66 -11.54 7.84
N GLY A 14 13.22 -11.75 9.02
CA GLY A 14 12.56 -12.27 10.21
C GLY A 14 11.71 -11.24 10.97
N ASN A 15 11.76 -9.95 10.60
CA ASN A 15 11.01 -8.93 11.30
C ASN A 15 9.51 -9.08 11.01
N LEU A 16 8.73 -9.24 12.08
CA LEU A 16 7.27 -9.44 12.01
C LEU A 16 6.56 -8.36 11.17
N TYR A 17 6.87 -7.09 11.43
CA TYR A 17 6.19 -5.95 10.79
C TYR A 17 6.55 -5.85 9.30
N LEU A 18 7.82 -6.01 8.95
CA LEU A 18 8.26 -6.02 7.55
C LEU A 18 7.62 -7.15 6.75
N GLN A 19 7.54 -8.36 7.34
CA GLN A 19 6.82 -9.47 6.72
C GLN A 19 5.32 -9.15 6.54
N VAL A 20 4.67 -8.56 7.55
CA VAL A 20 3.26 -8.18 7.47
C VAL A 20 3.04 -7.14 6.37
N ILE A 21 3.90 -6.12 6.25
CA ILE A 21 3.83 -5.13 5.18
C ILE A 21 3.93 -5.82 3.81
N ALA A 22 4.97 -6.66 3.62
CA ALA A 22 5.18 -7.37 2.36
C ALA A 22 3.98 -8.24 1.96
N THR A 23 3.45 -9.03 2.90
CA THR A 23 2.28 -9.88 2.64
C THR A 23 1.04 -9.05 2.37
N SER A 24 0.87 -7.90 3.02
CA SER A 24 -0.32 -7.05 2.86
C SER A 24 -0.41 -6.42 1.48
N PHE A 25 0.71 -5.97 0.91
CA PHE A 25 0.74 -5.52 -0.49
C PHE A 25 0.34 -6.63 -1.46
N MET A 26 0.75 -7.87 -1.21
CA MET A 26 0.32 -9.02 -2.03
C MET A 26 -1.17 -9.32 -1.84
N THR A 27 -1.70 -9.20 -0.62
CA THR A 27 -3.13 -9.43 -0.31
C THR A 27 -4.05 -8.51 -1.13
N ILE A 28 -3.67 -7.25 -1.33
CA ILE A 28 -4.51 -6.25 -2.00
C ILE A 28 -4.25 -6.13 -3.50
N LEU A 29 -3.32 -6.91 -4.05
CA LEU A 29 -2.93 -6.83 -5.46
C LEU A 29 -4.11 -6.93 -6.44
N PRO A 30 -5.12 -7.81 -6.25
CA PRO A 30 -6.27 -7.86 -7.16
C PRO A 30 -7.03 -6.53 -7.25
N LEU A 31 -7.13 -5.80 -6.14
CA LEU A 31 -7.83 -4.52 -6.08
C LEU A 31 -7.02 -3.40 -6.74
N ILE A 32 -5.69 -3.40 -6.55
CA ILE A 32 -4.75 -2.52 -7.25
C ILE A 32 -4.90 -2.69 -8.77
N LEU A 33 -5.02 -3.94 -9.24
CA LEU A 33 -5.18 -4.23 -10.67
C LEU A 33 -6.51 -3.70 -11.21
N ILE A 34 -7.62 -3.92 -10.50
CA ILE A 34 -8.94 -3.42 -10.92
C ILE A 34 -8.91 -1.89 -11.05
N GLY A 35 -8.36 -1.18 -10.06
CA GLY A 35 -8.25 0.27 -10.09
C GLY A 35 -7.33 0.79 -11.19
N SER A 36 -6.21 0.10 -11.42
CA SER A 36 -5.29 0.40 -12.52
C SER A 36 -5.97 0.27 -13.88
N PHE A 37 -6.72 -0.82 -14.11
CA PHE A 37 -7.46 -0.99 -15.36
C PHE A 37 -8.55 0.06 -15.53
N ALA A 38 -9.25 0.42 -14.46
CA ALA A 38 -10.25 1.48 -14.51
C ALA A 38 -9.63 2.81 -14.93
N LEU A 39 -8.48 3.18 -14.33
CA LEU A 39 -7.77 4.40 -14.70
C LEU A 39 -7.27 4.37 -16.15
N ILE A 40 -6.65 3.26 -16.57
CA ILE A 40 -6.18 3.10 -17.96
C ILE A 40 -7.36 3.28 -18.91
N LEU A 41 -8.47 2.56 -18.70
CA LEU A 41 -9.63 2.61 -19.59
C LEU A 41 -10.37 3.96 -19.57
N SER A 42 -10.20 4.75 -18.51
CA SER A 42 -10.89 6.04 -18.35
C SER A 42 -10.43 7.11 -19.35
N GLN A 43 -9.23 6.96 -19.94
CA GLN A 43 -8.65 7.92 -20.87
C GLN A 43 -7.77 7.21 -21.91
N PRO A 44 -7.82 7.57 -23.20
CA PRO A 44 -6.99 6.93 -24.22
C PRO A 44 -5.50 7.20 -23.98
N ILE A 45 -4.66 6.19 -24.18
CA ILE A 45 -3.20 6.29 -23.97
C ILE A 45 -2.54 7.28 -24.96
N VAL A 46 -3.14 7.46 -26.14
CA VAL A 46 -2.66 8.35 -27.19
C VAL A 46 -3.82 9.20 -27.67
N ASP A 47 -3.60 10.51 -27.78
CA ASP A 47 -4.54 11.41 -28.43
C ASP A 47 -4.64 11.07 -29.93
N TYR A 48 -5.84 10.69 -30.36
CA TYR A 48 -6.11 10.29 -31.74
C TYR A 48 -5.95 11.46 -32.73
N HIS A 49 -5.97 12.71 -32.27
CA HIS A 49 -5.68 13.88 -33.08
C HIS A 49 -4.21 13.96 -33.52
N LEU A 50 -3.32 13.24 -32.84
CA LEU A 50 -1.90 13.13 -33.20
C LEU A 50 -1.64 12.02 -34.23
N LEU A 51 -2.64 11.20 -34.54
CA LEU A 51 -2.55 10.09 -35.50
C LEU A 51 -3.09 10.51 -36.86
N SER A 52 -2.48 9.99 -37.93
CA SER A 52 -3.04 10.09 -39.27
C SER A 52 -4.33 9.27 -39.35
N SER A 53 -5.32 9.74 -40.11
CA SER A 53 -6.55 8.96 -40.37
C SER A 53 -6.29 7.63 -41.09
N THR A 54 -5.10 7.45 -41.66
CA THR A 54 -4.65 6.20 -42.29
C THR A 54 -3.96 5.25 -41.32
N ASP A 55 -3.64 5.68 -40.09
CA ASP A 55 -2.97 4.84 -39.12
C ASP A 55 -3.89 3.73 -38.62
N VAL A 56 -3.34 2.53 -38.49
CA VAL A 56 -4.08 1.33 -38.06
C VAL A 56 -4.68 1.51 -36.65
N PHE A 57 -4.05 2.34 -35.82
CA PHE A 57 -4.52 2.63 -34.46
C PHE A 57 -5.52 3.78 -34.37
N TYR A 58 -5.67 4.61 -35.41
CA TYR A 58 -6.60 5.75 -35.41
C TYR A 58 -8.04 5.36 -35.03
N PRO A 59 -8.69 4.35 -35.66
CA PRO A 59 -10.06 3.99 -35.32
C PRO A 59 -10.19 3.46 -33.88
N VAL A 60 -9.16 2.78 -33.37
CA VAL A 60 -9.14 2.25 -32.01
C VAL A 60 -9.04 3.39 -30.99
N MET A 61 -8.09 4.32 -31.17
CA MET A 61 -7.91 5.46 -30.26
C MET A 61 -9.11 6.40 -30.30
N LYS A 62 -9.69 6.64 -31.48
CA LYS A 62 -10.92 7.43 -31.62
C LYS A 62 -12.11 6.77 -30.91
N GLY A 63 -12.31 5.47 -31.11
CA GLY A 63 -13.38 4.72 -30.43
C GLY A 63 -13.21 4.69 -28.92
N TRP A 64 -11.97 4.56 -28.44
CA TRP A 64 -11.66 4.65 -27.02
C TRP A 64 -11.94 6.04 -26.46
N ALA A 65 -11.50 7.11 -27.14
CA ALA A 65 -11.80 8.48 -26.73
C ALA A 65 -13.31 8.73 -26.59
N GLN A 66 -14.11 8.26 -27.56
CA GLN A 66 -15.57 8.35 -27.51
C GLN A 66 -16.17 7.55 -26.34
N ALA A 67 -15.63 6.36 -26.05
CA ALA A 67 -16.07 5.58 -24.89
C ALA A 67 -15.67 6.26 -23.56
N ALA A 68 -14.49 6.89 -23.51
CA ALA A 68 -14.00 7.63 -22.35
C ALA A 68 -14.86 8.87 -22.05
N GLU A 69 -15.38 9.56 -23.07
CA GLU A 69 -16.33 10.68 -22.88
C GLU A 69 -17.60 10.24 -22.13
N VAL A 70 -18.08 9.01 -22.38
CA VAL A 70 -19.32 8.50 -21.78
C VAL A 70 -19.05 7.80 -20.43
N TYR A 71 -18.02 6.97 -20.35
CA TYR A 71 -17.78 6.08 -19.22
C TYR A 71 -16.60 6.49 -18.33
N GLY A 72 -15.78 7.44 -18.76
CA GLY A 72 -14.53 7.82 -18.10
C GLY A 72 -14.74 8.31 -16.67
N SER A 73 -15.79 9.07 -16.39
CA SER A 73 -16.11 9.54 -15.03
C SER A 73 -16.46 8.38 -14.09
N HIS A 74 -17.20 7.37 -14.57
CA HIS A 74 -17.55 6.17 -13.80
C HIS A 74 -16.31 5.29 -13.54
N LEU A 75 -15.43 5.16 -14.52
CA LEU A 75 -14.16 4.44 -14.37
C LEU A 75 -13.20 5.18 -13.42
N ASN A 76 -13.16 6.51 -13.47
CA ASN A 76 -12.40 7.32 -12.52
C ASN A 76 -12.95 7.22 -11.11
N PHE A 77 -14.27 7.11 -10.94
CA PHE A 77 -14.86 6.80 -9.64
C PHE A 77 -14.41 5.42 -9.13
N LEU A 78 -14.45 4.39 -10.00
CA LEU A 78 -13.93 3.05 -9.65
C LEU A 78 -12.45 3.10 -9.27
N PHE A 79 -11.62 3.82 -10.02
CA PHE A 79 -10.22 4.09 -9.65
C PHE A 79 -10.12 4.73 -8.27
N GLY A 80 -10.89 5.81 -8.03
CA GLY A 80 -10.86 6.58 -6.79
C GLY A 80 -11.18 5.74 -5.56
N VAL A 81 -12.18 4.85 -5.64
CA VAL A 81 -12.54 3.94 -4.55
C VAL A 81 -11.64 2.70 -4.47
N THR A 82 -10.79 2.41 -5.45
CA THR A 82 -9.89 1.26 -5.43
C THR A 82 -8.43 1.69 -5.25
N LEU A 83 -7.68 1.83 -6.34
CA LEU A 83 -6.27 2.24 -6.33
C LEU A 83 -6.08 3.63 -5.69
N GLY A 84 -6.95 4.59 -6.02
CA GLY A 84 -6.95 5.93 -5.42
C GLY A 84 -7.19 5.94 -3.91
N SER A 85 -7.71 4.83 -3.36
CA SER A 85 -7.95 4.62 -1.92
C SER A 85 -7.11 3.46 -1.33
N GLN A 86 -5.98 3.13 -1.96
CA GLN A 86 -5.12 1.99 -1.57
C GLN A 86 -4.74 2.00 -0.06
N GLY A 87 -4.59 3.16 0.56
CA GLY A 87 -4.25 3.28 1.99
C GLY A 87 -5.23 2.57 2.92
N ILE A 88 -6.53 2.59 2.61
CA ILE A 88 -7.56 1.86 3.37
C ILE A 88 -7.30 0.36 3.29
N TYR A 89 -7.13 -0.14 2.07
CA TYR A 89 -7.00 -1.57 1.82
C TYR A 89 -5.70 -2.12 2.38
N LEU A 90 -4.61 -1.35 2.29
CA LEU A 90 -3.34 -1.71 2.91
C LEU A 90 -3.48 -1.74 4.44
N SER A 91 -4.16 -0.77 5.05
CA SER A 91 -4.45 -0.76 6.50
C SER A 91 -5.22 -2.02 6.93
N LEU A 92 -6.29 -2.36 6.21
CA LEU A 92 -7.08 -3.56 6.45
C LEU A 92 -6.26 -4.85 6.28
N ALA A 93 -5.43 -4.93 5.24
CA ALA A 93 -4.59 -6.09 4.99
C ALA A 93 -3.49 -6.25 6.05
N ILE A 94 -2.88 -5.15 6.51
CA ILE A 94 -1.92 -5.17 7.63
C ILE A 94 -2.60 -5.71 8.89
N ALA A 95 -3.79 -5.21 9.21
CA ALA A 95 -4.56 -5.64 10.37
C ALA A 95 -4.93 -7.13 10.29
N TYR A 96 -5.40 -7.58 9.12
CA TYR A 96 -5.70 -8.99 8.86
C TYR A 96 -4.48 -9.89 9.08
N ASN A 97 -3.37 -9.58 8.42
CA ASN A 97 -2.15 -10.40 8.48
C ASN A 97 -1.52 -10.39 9.88
N LEU A 98 -1.55 -9.26 10.58
CA LEU A 98 -1.05 -9.15 11.95
C LEU A 98 -1.96 -9.90 12.94
N ALA A 99 -3.29 -9.79 12.78
CA ALA A 99 -4.25 -10.51 13.62
C ALA A 99 -4.05 -12.03 13.50
N GLN A 100 -3.83 -12.55 12.29
CA GLN A 100 -3.53 -13.98 12.11
C GLN A 100 -2.25 -14.40 12.83
N LYS A 101 -1.15 -13.64 12.66
CA LYS A 101 0.12 -13.95 13.32
C LYS A 101 0.06 -13.86 14.84
N ARG A 102 -0.77 -12.98 15.38
CA ARG A 102 -0.97 -12.79 16.83
C ARG A 102 -2.16 -13.56 17.41
N GLN A 103 -2.87 -14.34 16.58
CA GLN A 103 -4.08 -15.08 16.96
C GLN A 103 -5.15 -14.19 17.62
N MET A 104 -5.34 -12.99 17.08
CA MET A 104 -6.37 -12.05 17.53
C MET A 104 -7.68 -12.30 16.78
N ASN A 105 -8.80 -11.78 17.29
CA ASN A 105 -10.04 -11.70 16.50
C ASN A 105 -9.80 -10.85 15.25
N VAL A 106 -9.81 -11.50 14.07
CA VAL A 106 -9.46 -10.87 12.80
C VAL A 106 -10.43 -9.74 12.45
N PHE A 107 -11.73 -9.98 12.56
CA PHE A 107 -12.75 -9.01 12.18
C PHE A 107 -12.69 -7.73 13.02
N LEU A 108 -12.64 -7.86 14.36
CA LEU A 108 -12.51 -6.72 15.26
C LEU A 108 -11.19 -5.98 15.04
N THR A 109 -10.09 -6.68 14.78
CA THR A 109 -8.80 -6.06 14.51
C THR A 109 -8.81 -5.25 13.21
N MET A 110 -9.49 -5.75 12.17
CA MET A 110 -9.71 -5.00 10.94
C MET A 110 -10.58 -3.76 11.14
N LEU A 111 -11.64 -3.85 11.96
CA LEU A 111 -12.45 -2.67 12.32
C LEU A 111 -11.64 -1.64 13.11
N VAL A 112 -10.79 -2.07 14.04
CA VAL A 112 -9.85 -1.20 14.75
C VAL A 112 -9.00 -0.42 13.76
N ALA A 113 -8.40 -1.12 12.79
CA ALA A 113 -7.56 -0.50 11.79
C ALA A 113 -8.33 0.48 10.91
N LEU A 114 -9.51 0.09 10.41
CA LEU A 114 -10.35 0.93 9.56
C LEU A 114 -10.75 2.23 10.26
N VAL A 115 -11.32 2.14 11.47
CA VAL A 115 -11.77 3.33 12.21
C VAL A 115 -10.59 4.20 12.59
N SER A 116 -9.48 3.61 13.04
CA SER A 116 -8.26 4.36 13.37
C SER A 116 -7.67 5.05 12.14
N PHE A 117 -7.70 4.39 10.99
CA PHE A 117 -7.29 4.96 9.71
C PHE A 117 -8.15 6.18 9.37
N LEU A 118 -9.48 6.06 9.41
CA LEU A 118 -10.40 7.17 9.11
C LEU A 118 -10.22 8.35 10.09
N VAL A 119 -10.04 8.07 11.38
CA VAL A 119 -9.79 9.10 12.40
C VAL A 119 -8.52 9.90 12.11
N VAL A 120 -7.46 9.26 11.59
CA VAL A 120 -6.16 9.91 11.40
C VAL A 120 -5.95 10.44 9.97
N ASN A 121 -6.53 9.78 8.97
CA ASN A 121 -6.28 10.02 7.53
C ASN A 121 -7.47 10.66 6.81
N SER A 122 -8.42 11.26 7.52
CA SER A 122 -9.48 12.08 6.93
C SER A 122 -9.62 13.42 7.65
N GLN A 123 -10.04 14.46 6.95
CA GLN A 123 -10.52 15.71 7.54
C GLN A 123 -12.03 15.70 7.72
N TYR A 124 -12.52 16.34 8.77
CA TYR A 124 -13.94 16.56 8.96
C TYR A 124 -14.40 17.68 8.02
N VAL A 125 -15.46 17.43 7.27
CA VAL A 125 -16.05 18.38 6.31
C VAL A 125 -17.56 18.32 6.45
N GLU A 126 -18.15 19.29 7.17
CA GLU A 126 -19.61 19.48 7.27
C GLU A 126 -20.41 18.18 7.47
N TRP A 127 -20.20 17.48 8.60
CA TRP A 127 -20.79 16.15 8.91
C TRP A 127 -20.36 14.98 8.02
N ASN A 128 -19.47 15.23 7.08
CA ASN A 128 -18.81 14.23 6.26
C ASN A 128 -17.30 14.22 6.57
N TRP A 129 -16.55 13.44 5.80
CA TRP A 129 -15.10 13.42 5.83
C TRP A 129 -14.51 13.37 4.42
N ASP A 130 -13.32 13.93 4.26
CA ASP A 130 -12.59 13.88 2.99
C ASP A 130 -11.84 12.55 2.79
N THR A 131 -11.36 12.37 1.56
CA THR A 131 -10.57 11.21 1.12
C THR A 131 -9.15 11.61 0.72
N ALA A 132 -8.71 12.82 1.09
CA ALA A 132 -7.48 13.44 0.60
C ALA A 132 -6.20 12.64 0.92
N TYR A 133 -6.25 11.79 1.96
CA TYR A 133 -5.13 10.92 2.36
C TYR A 133 -5.44 9.43 2.18
N PHE A 134 -6.38 9.06 1.31
CA PHE A 134 -6.67 7.64 1.04
C PHE A 134 -5.69 7.00 0.05
N GLY A 135 -5.05 7.81 -0.79
CA GLY A 135 -4.06 7.38 -1.78
C GLY A 135 -2.61 7.54 -1.30
N GLY A 136 -1.70 7.87 -2.23
CA GLY A 136 -0.26 7.93 -1.98
C GLY A 136 0.16 8.89 -0.87
N THR A 137 -0.54 10.02 -0.74
CA THR A 137 -0.28 11.06 0.27
C THR A 137 -0.46 10.58 1.71
N GLY A 138 -1.31 9.57 1.94
CA GLY A 138 -1.54 9.00 3.27
C GLY A 138 -0.92 7.62 3.48
N LEU A 139 -0.26 7.03 2.48
CA LEU A 139 0.17 5.62 2.53
C LEU A 139 1.09 5.31 3.73
N PHE A 140 2.10 6.14 3.98
CA PHE A 140 2.99 5.96 5.13
C PHE A 140 2.26 6.10 6.46
N SER A 141 1.37 7.09 6.58
CA SER A 141 0.54 7.26 7.76
C SER A 141 -0.36 6.06 7.97
N ALA A 142 -1.01 5.54 6.92
CA ALA A 142 -1.83 4.33 6.98
C ALA A 142 -1.07 3.15 7.60
N ILE A 143 0.17 2.89 7.16
CA ILE A 143 1.00 1.80 7.69
C ILE A 143 1.28 2.01 9.19
N ILE A 144 1.78 3.18 9.58
CA ILE A 144 2.19 3.45 10.95
C ILE A 144 0.99 3.47 11.89
N THR A 145 -0.08 4.19 11.53
CA THR A 145 -1.28 4.32 12.38
C THR A 145 -1.96 2.97 12.58
N THR A 146 -1.95 2.11 11.56
CA THR A 146 -2.48 0.75 11.67
C THR A 146 -1.71 -0.06 12.68
N PHE A 147 -0.37 -0.07 12.62
CA PHE A 147 0.43 -0.82 13.58
C PHE A 147 0.24 -0.31 15.01
N VAL A 148 0.24 1.02 15.21
CA VAL A 148 0.01 1.61 16.53
C VAL A 148 -1.36 1.20 17.09
N ALA A 149 -2.43 1.32 16.29
CA ALA A 149 -3.78 0.98 16.72
C ALA A 149 -3.94 -0.52 17.03
N VAL A 150 -3.45 -1.39 16.15
CA VAL A 150 -3.58 -2.85 16.30
C VAL A 150 -2.72 -3.38 17.45
N GLU A 151 -1.49 -2.89 17.61
CA GLU A 151 -0.62 -3.31 18.74
C GLU A 151 -1.17 -2.81 20.08
N LEU A 152 -1.71 -1.58 20.13
CA LEU A 152 -2.39 -1.09 21.33
C LEU A 152 -3.61 -1.94 21.65
N TYR A 153 -4.45 -2.24 20.66
CA TYR A 153 -5.61 -3.13 20.83
C TYR A 153 -5.18 -4.51 21.34
N HIS A 154 -4.15 -5.11 20.72
CA HIS A 154 -3.58 -6.38 21.15
C HIS A 154 -3.15 -6.36 22.62
N LEU A 155 -2.44 -5.31 23.02
CA LEU A 155 -1.96 -5.13 24.39
C LEU A 155 -3.12 -5.04 25.38
N LEU A 156 -4.16 -4.26 25.07
CA LEU A 156 -5.31 -4.06 25.95
C LEU A 156 -6.12 -5.34 26.12
N VAL A 157 -6.37 -6.07 25.03
CA VAL A 157 -7.05 -7.38 25.06
C VAL A 157 -6.23 -8.40 25.85
N LYS A 158 -4.93 -8.49 25.58
CA LYS A 158 -4.03 -9.41 26.29
C LYS A 158 -3.97 -9.12 27.80
N LYS A 159 -4.06 -7.85 28.19
CA LYS A 159 -4.09 -7.41 29.59
C LYS A 159 -5.50 -7.42 30.20
N GLN A 160 -6.51 -7.86 29.46
CA GLN A 160 -7.91 -7.91 29.92
C GLN A 160 -8.41 -6.55 30.44
N VAL A 161 -7.96 -5.45 29.82
CA VAL A 161 -8.35 -4.10 30.24
C VAL A 161 -9.84 -3.89 30.00
N GLY A 162 -10.57 -3.59 31.07
CA GLY A 162 -12.02 -3.44 31.01
C GLY A 162 -12.79 -4.75 30.81
N TYR A 163 -12.16 -5.90 31.14
CA TYR A 163 -12.84 -7.19 31.12
C TYR A 163 -14.04 -7.22 32.07
N ILE A 164 -15.14 -7.77 31.57
CA ILE A 164 -16.38 -7.97 32.32
C ILE A 164 -16.61 -9.49 32.40
N ALA A 165 -16.75 -10.00 33.63
CA ALA A 165 -17.11 -11.39 33.85
C ALA A 165 -18.58 -11.61 33.48
N PHE A 166 -18.83 -12.54 32.56
CA PHE A 166 -20.18 -12.93 32.16
C PHE A 166 -20.52 -14.33 32.66
N PRO A 167 -21.77 -14.56 33.13
CA PRO A 167 -22.25 -15.90 33.43
C PRO A 167 -22.14 -16.86 32.22
N ASP A 168 -22.11 -18.16 32.48
CA ASP A 168 -22.01 -19.18 31.42
C ASP A 168 -23.24 -19.21 30.49
N THR A 169 -24.37 -18.65 30.93
CA THR A 169 -25.59 -18.52 30.12
C THR A 169 -25.48 -17.49 29.00
N VAL A 170 -24.46 -16.62 29.00
CA VAL A 170 -24.30 -15.57 28.00
C VAL A 170 -23.61 -16.13 26.74
N PRO A 171 -24.15 -15.91 25.52
CA PRO A 171 -23.53 -16.36 24.28
C PRO A 171 -22.11 -15.83 24.09
N ALA A 172 -21.21 -16.67 23.54
CA ALA A 172 -19.80 -16.32 23.34
C ALA A 172 -19.61 -15.04 22.50
N SER A 173 -20.42 -14.85 21.45
CA SER A 173 -20.38 -13.66 20.59
C SER A 173 -20.69 -12.36 21.35
N LEU A 174 -21.57 -12.41 22.35
CA LEU A 174 -21.87 -11.24 23.18
C LEU A 174 -20.74 -10.96 24.18
N LYS A 175 -20.16 -12.02 24.79
CA LYS A 175 -18.99 -11.88 25.68
C LYS A 175 -17.82 -11.21 24.94
N GLU A 176 -17.59 -11.62 23.70
CA GLU A 176 -16.52 -11.07 22.86
C GLU A 176 -16.80 -9.62 22.44
N SER A 177 -18.02 -9.32 21.97
CA SER A 177 -18.38 -7.98 21.51
C SER A 177 -18.34 -6.95 22.64
N ILE A 178 -18.88 -7.28 23.83
CA ILE A 178 -18.85 -6.37 24.98
C ILE A 178 -17.46 -6.33 25.63
N GLY A 179 -16.76 -7.45 25.68
CA GLY A 179 -15.38 -7.51 26.19
C GLY A 179 -14.40 -6.66 25.37
N ALA A 180 -14.69 -6.43 24.09
CA ALA A 180 -13.89 -5.55 23.24
C ALA A 180 -14.20 -4.05 23.42
N LEU A 181 -15.32 -3.68 24.05
CA LEU A 181 -15.79 -2.28 24.10
C LEU A 181 -14.75 -1.32 24.70
N VAL A 182 -14.21 -1.65 25.88
CA VAL A 182 -13.22 -0.81 26.56
C VAL A 182 -11.90 -0.75 25.77
N PRO A 183 -11.31 -1.88 25.31
CA PRO A 183 -10.15 -1.83 24.42
C PRO A 183 -10.36 -0.96 23.17
N LEU A 184 -11.51 -1.09 22.49
CA LEU A 184 -11.85 -0.28 21.32
C LEU A 184 -11.93 1.21 21.65
N ALA A 185 -12.65 1.56 22.72
CA ALA A 185 -12.81 2.94 23.15
C ALA A 185 -11.44 3.59 23.46
N VAL A 186 -10.56 2.89 24.18
CA VAL A 186 -9.23 3.38 24.50
C VAL A 186 -8.39 3.60 23.23
N VAL A 187 -8.45 2.68 22.27
CA VAL A 187 -7.71 2.84 21.00
C VAL A 187 -8.23 4.05 20.22
N PHE A 188 -9.54 4.19 20.04
CA PHE A 188 -10.10 5.30 19.27
C PHE A 188 -9.89 6.64 19.93
N LEU A 189 -10.03 6.74 21.26
CA LEU A 189 -9.69 7.96 22.01
C LEU A 189 -8.20 8.28 21.88
N THR A 190 -7.33 7.27 21.86
CA THR A 190 -5.89 7.48 21.61
C THR A 190 -5.64 8.02 20.20
N MET A 191 -6.32 7.50 19.17
CA MET A 191 -6.17 7.99 17.79
C MET A 191 -6.70 9.43 17.65
N VAL A 192 -7.82 9.76 18.30
CA VAL A 192 -8.33 11.13 18.37
C VAL A 192 -7.33 12.04 19.08
N LEU A 193 -6.75 11.60 20.20
CA LEU A 193 -5.73 12.37 20.92
C LEU A 193 -4.49 12.61 20.06
N ILE A 194 -4.00 11.60 19.33
CA ILE A 194 -2.89 11.75 18.39
C ILE A 194 -3.24 12.79 17.31
N ARG A 195 -4.42 12.68 16.71
CA ARG A 195 -4.91 13.67 15.73
C ARG A 195 -4.93 15.08 16.31
N LEU A 196 -5.50 15.25 17.50
CA LEU A 196 -5.62 16.55 18.18
C LEU A 196 -4.26 17.15 18.50
N ILE A 197 -3.31 16.36 19.02
CA ILE A 197 -1.95 16.84 19.31
C ILE A 197 -1.29 17.36 18.02
N PHE A 198 -1.41 16.63 16.91
CA PHE A 198 -0.82 17.05 15.65
C PHE A 198 -1.46 18.33 15.11
N ALA A 199 -2.79 18.41 15.16
CA ALA A 199 -3.53 19.57 14.69
C ALA A 199 -3.24 20.82 15.54
N GLU A 200 -3.41 20.72 16.85
CA GLU A 200 -3.42 21.88 17.75
C GLU A 200 -2.01 22.28 18.23
N VAL A 201 -1.10 21.31 18.44
CA VAL A 201 0.24 21.60 18.97
C VAL A 201 1.23 21.80 17.83
N PHE A 202 1.16 20.98 16.78
CA PHE A 202 2.11 21.01 15.68
C PHE A 202 1.59 21.70 14.41
N SER A 203 0.33 22.16 14.40
CA SER A 203 -0.28 22.82 13.23
C SER A 203 -0.17 21.98 11.94
N THR A 204 -0.27 20.65 12.08
CA THR A 204 -0.10 19.71 10.96
C THR A 204 -1.01 18.48 11.13
N SER A 205 -1.04 17.61 10.13
CA SER A 205 -1.72 16.32 10.21
C SER A 205 -0.70 15.18 10.27
N VAL A 206 -1.07 14.05 10.86
CA VAL A 206 -0.21 12.84 10.85
C VAL A 206 0.15 12.43 9.42
N PRO A 207 -0.80 12.35 8.45
CA PRO A 207 -0.45 12.08 7.05
C PRO A 207 0.59 13.04 6.48
N ARG A 208 0.44 14.35 6.73
CA ARG A 208 1.37 15.36 6.24
C ARG A 208 2.77 15.20 6.84
N LEU A 209 2.88 14.96 8.14
CA LEU A 209 4.18 14.71 8.77
C LEU A 209 4.83 13.43 8.23
N MET A 210 4.07 12.34 8.14
CA MET A 210 4.58 11.06 7.63
C MET A 210 5.03 11.18 6.18
N MET A 211 4.31 11.94 5.35
CA MET A 211 4.73 12.25 3.99
C MET A 211 6.02 13.09 3.96
N MET A 212 6.16 14.10 4.82
CA MET A 212 7.42 14.88 4.91
C MET A 212 8.62 14.02 5.32
N ILE A 213 8.42 13.05 6.22
CA ILE A 213 9.46 12.11 6.64
C ILE A 213 9.78 11.10 5.52
N GLY A 214 8.75 10.64 4.80
CA GLY A 214 8.89 9.67 3.71
C GLY A 214 9.44 10.25 2.41
N GLN A 215 9.22 11.54 2.14
CA GLN A 215 9.58 12.16 0.87
C GLN A 215 11.08 12.08 0.54
N PRO A 216 12.03 12.31 1.47
CA PRO A 216 13.45 12.08 1.21
C PRO A 216 13.76 10.64 0.78
N LEU A 217 13.08 9.66 1.39
CA LEU A 217 13.22 8.25 1.00
C LEU A 217 12.65 8.01 -0.39
N ASN A 218 11.47 8.56 -0.71
CA ASN A 218 10.86 8.45 -2.04
C ASN A 218 11.79 9.01 -3.12
N LEU A 219 12.38 10.20 -2.89
CA LEU A 219 13.34 10.81 -3.81
C LEU A 219 14.64 10.00 -3.92
N ALA A 220 15.12 9.44 -2.81
CA ALA A 220 16.32 8.61 -2.82
C ALA A 220 16.10 7.33 -3.65
N VAL A 221 14.97 6.64 -3.49
CA VAL A 221 14.66 5.43 -4.27
C VAL A 221 14.28 5.74 -5.72
N ASP A 222 13.73 6.94 -5.98
CA ASP A 222 13.47 7.49 -7.32
C ASP A 222 14.73 8.05 -8.00
N SER A 223 15.81 7.27 -7.91
CA SER A 223 17.08 7.57 -8.56
C SER A 223 17.71 6.27 -9.05
N VAL A 224 18.52 6.38 -10.11
CA VAL A 224 19.26 5.22 -10.65
C VAL A 224 20.09 4.55 -9.55
N PHE A 225 20.74 5.34 -8.69
CA PHE A 225 21.52 4.81 -7.58
C PHE A 225 20.63 4.10 -6.54
N GLY A 226 19.54 4.73 -6.13
CA GLY A 226 18.63 4.18 -5.11
C GLY A 226 18.01 2.86 -5.54
N VAL A 227 17.44 2.80 -6.75
CA VAL A 227 16.85 1.56 -7.28
C VAL A 227 17.93 0.48 -7.46
N SER A 228 19.11 0.83 -7.96
CA SER A 228 20.22 -0.13 -8.13
C SER A 228 20.70 -0.68 -6.79
N LEU A 229 20.84 0.17 -5.77
CA LEU A 229 21.24 -0.26 -4.43
C LEU A 229 20.19 -1.19 -3.82
N ALA A 230 18.90 -0.84 -3.91
CA ALA A 230 17.80 -1.69 -3.43
C ALA A 230 17.82 -3.06 -4.13
N SER A 231 18.03 -3.09 -5.45
CA SER A 231 18.18 -4.32 -6.22
C SER A 231 19.38 -5.15 -5.77
N VAL A 232 20.57 -4.55 -5.65
CA VAL A 232 21.77 -5.28 -5.20
C VAL A 232 21.55 -5.89 -3.82
N VAL A 233 21.00 -5.13 -2.87
CA VAL A 233 20.72 -5.63 -1.52
C VAL A 233 19.69 -6.76 -1.55
N SER A 234 18.63 -6.65 -2.36
CA SER A 234 17.65 -7.72 -2.58
C SER A 234 18.30 -8.99 -3.15
N GLN A 235 19.17 -8.86 -4.16
CA GLN A 235 19.83 -9.99 -4.81
C GLN A 235 20.87 -10.67 -3.90
N LEU A 236 21.55 -9.91 -3.05
CA LEU A 236 22.40 -10.47 -1.99
C LEU A 236 21.58 -11.32 -1.01
N GLY A 237 20.35 -10.92 -0.69
CA GLY A 237 19.42 -11.73 0.08
C GLY A 237 19.07 -13.05 -0.59
N TRP A 238 18.76 -13.01 -1.88
CA TRP A 238 18.49 -14.20 -2.68
C TRP A 238 19.65 -15.20 -2.67
N TRP A 239 20.90 -14.72 -2.68
CA TRP A 239 22.09 -15.59 -2.54
C TRP A 239 22.01 -16.42 -1.24
N PHE A 240 21.55 -15.82 -0.15
CA PHE A 240 21.39 -16.50 1.14
C PHE A 240 20.02 -17.19 1.31
N GLY A 241 19.25 -17.37 0.23
CA GLY A 241 17.94 -18.04 0.27
C GLY A 241 16.81 -17.21 0.87
N ILE A 242 17.02 -15.89 1.04
CA ILE A 242 16.01 -14.96 1.56
C ILE A 242 15.23 -14.38 0.40
N HIS A 243 13.92 -14.55 0.42
CA HIS A 243 13.04 -14.03 -0.63
C HIS A 243 13.08 -12.49 -0.70
N SER A 244 13.17 -11.94 -1.92
CA SER A 244 13.32 -10.49 -2.17
C SER A 244 12.20 -9.65 -1.55
N SER A 245 10.96 -10.15 -1.50
CA SER A 245 9.85 -9.41 -0.91
C SER A 245 10.09 -9.02 0.55
N ALA A 246 10.82 -9.84 1.31
CA ALA A 246 11.13 -9.56 2.71
C ALA A 246 12.12 -8.39 2.84
N ILE A 247 13.09 -8.30 1.93
CA ILE A 247 14.11 -7.24 1.92
C ILE A 247 13.54 -5.95 1.31
N LEU A 248 12.84 -6.07 0.18
CA LEU A 248 12.22 -4.95 -0.51
C LEU A 248 11.07 -4.33 0.28
N SER A 249 10.49 -5.03 1.26
CA SER A 249 9.46 -4.49 2.16
C SER A 249 9.80 -3.14 2.80
N VAL A 250 11.10 -2.83 2.91
CA VAL A 250 11.61 -1.56 3.44
C VAL A 250 11.40 -0.41 2.43
N VAL A 251 11.53 -0.67 1.13
CA VAL A 251 11.45 0.34 0.05
C VAL A 251 10.16 0.27 -0.75
N MET A 252 9.42 -0.84 -0.68
CA MET A 252 8.15 -1.03 -1.39
C MET A 252 7.12 0.06 -1.07
N PRO A 253 6.93 0.49 0.19
CA PRO A 253 6.03 1.61 0.47
C PRO A 253 6.39 2.89 -0.30
N SER A 254 7.67 3.15 -0.56
CA SER A 254 8.10 4.29 -1.39
C SER A 254 7.82 4.06 -2.87
N PHE A 255 8.08 2.86 -3.40
CA PHE A 255 7.74 2.52 -4.78
C PHE A 255 6.23 2.59 -5.05
N ASP A 256 5.42 2.18 -4.07
CA ASP A 256 3.97 2.23 -4.15
C ASP A 256 3.42 3.65 -3.89
N ALA A 257 4.07 4.45 -3.03
CA ALA A 257 3.76 5.87 -2.93
C ALA A 257 4.00 6.58 -4.28
N ASN A 258 5.09 6.24 -4.97
CA ASN A 258 5.43 6.82 -6.26
C ASN A 258 4.42 6.45 -7.36
N ILE A 259 3.97 5.18 -7.44
CA ILE A 259 2.93 4.81 -8.44
C ILE A 259 1.59 5.49 -8.14
N LEU A 260 1.24 5.65 -6.87
CA LEU A 260 0.00 6.35 -6.48
C LEU A 260 0.06 7.85 -6.77
N GLU A 261 1.22 8.49 -6.60
CA GLU A 261 1.43 9.89 -6.99
C GLU A 261 1.27 10.08 -8.49
N ASN A 262 1.86 9.19 -9.30
CA ASN A 262 1.69 9.19 -10.76
C ASN A 262 0.23 8.92 -11.17
N ALA A 263 -0.44 7.94 -10.55
CA ALA A 263 -1.82 7.61 -10.86
C ALA A 263 -2.78 8.78 -10.55
N ALA A 264 -2.56 9.48 -9.43
CA ALA A 264 -3.33 10.66 -9.07
C ALA A 264 -3.07 11.83 -10.04
N ALA A 265 -1.80 12.09 -10.41
CA ALA A 265 -1.44 13.12 -11.37
C ALA A 265 -2.05 12.85 -12.75
N TYR A 266 -1.98 11.59 -13.21
CA TYR A 266 -2.58 11.16 -14.48
C TYR A 266 -4.11 11.28 -14.46
N ALA A 267 -4.77 10.83 -13.39
CA ALA A 267 -6.22 10.98 -13.23
C ALA A 267 -6.66 12.46 -13.24
N ALA A 268 -5.79 13.37 -12.78
CA ALA A 268 -6.00 14.82 -12.82
C ALA A 268 -5.69 15.47 -14.19
N GLY A 269 -5.28 14.68 -15.20
CA GLY A 269 -5.00 15.15 -16.56
C GLY A 269 -3.55 15.53 -16.83
N THR A 270 -2.61 15.20 -15.92
CA THR A 270 -1.18 15.40 -16.18
C THR A 270 -0.73 14.46 -17.31
N PRO A 271 -0.08 14.97 -18.37
CA PRO A 271 0.42 14.13 -19.46
C PRO A 271 1.40 13.06 -18.97
N LEU A 272 1.43 11.89 -19.64
CA LEU A 272 2.34 10.78 -19.30
C LEU A 272 3.83 11.20 -19.29
N THR A 273 4.20 12.18 -20.12
CA THR A 273 5.56 12.73 -20.23
C THR A 273 5.96 13.65 -19.09
N GLU A 274 5.00 14.07 -18.24
CA GLU A 274 5.18 15.03 -17.16
C GLU A 274 4.87 14.43 -15.78
N LEU A 275 4.71 13.11 -15.70
CA LEU A 275 4.47 12.43 -14.42
C LEU A 275 5.67 12.61 -13.47
N PRO A 276 5.43 12.80 -12.16
CA PRO A 276 6.45 13.25 -11.22
C PRO A 276 7.48 12.19 -10.84
N ARG A 277 7.21 10.89 -11.08
CA ARG A 277 8.05 9.77 -10.62
C ARG A 277 8.43 8.83 -11.75
N ILE A 278 9.68 8.34 -11.71
CA ILE A 278 10.19 7.35 -12.68
C ILE A 278 10.19 5.95 -12.05
N VAL A 279 10.81 5.81 -10.87
CA VAL A 279 10.91 4.53 -10.17
C VAL A 279 9.66 4.30 -9.34
N THR A 280 8.81 3.42 -9.87
CA THR A 280 7.58 2.93 -9.24
C THR A 280 7.67 1.43 -8.98
N SER A 281 6.69 0.86 -8.28
CA SER A 281 6.63 -0.61 -8.10
C SER A 281 6.50 -1.32 -9.45
N SER A 282 5.71 -0.78 -10.37
CA SER A 282 5.61 -1.27 -11.75
C SER A 282 6.94 -1.16 -12.51
N PHE A 283 7.69 -0.06 -12.35
CA PHE A 283 9.02 0.06 -12.96
C PHE A 283 9.96 -1.06 -12.48
N TYR A 284 10.00 -1.29 -11.16
CA TYR A 284 10.85 -2.32 -10.57
C TYR A 284 10.50 -3.71 -11.12
N PHE A 285 9.23 -4.11 -11.08
CA PHE A 285 8.83 -5.45 -11.48
C PHE A 285 8.87 -5.69 -12.99
N ASN A 286 8.61 -4.66 -13.81
CA ASN A 286 8.59 -4.82 -15.26
C ASN A 286 9.97 -4.69 -15.91
N PHE A 287 10.86 -3.86 -15.35
CA PHE A 287 12.15 -3.56 -16.00
C PHE A 287 13.38 -4.04 -15.23
N VAL A 288 13.31 -4.14 -13.89
CA VAL A 288 14.46 -4.54 -13.07
C VAL A 288 14.40 -6.03 -12.70
N ALA A 289 13.25 -6.48 -12.21
CA ALA A 289 13.00 -7.84 -11.75
C ALA A 289 12.19 -8.66 -12.79
N ILE A 290 12.47 -8.46 -14.08
CA ILE A 290 11.74 -9.09 -15.16
C ILE A 290 11.89 -10.63 -15.15
N GLY A 291 10.79 -11.32 -14.88
CA GLY A 291 10.73 -12.78 -14.77
C GLY A 291 10.95 -13.34 -13.36
N GLY A 292 11.09 -12.49 -12.32
CA GLY A 292 11.12 -12.93 -10.91
C GLY A 292 12.29 -12.36 -10.11
N GLY A 293 13.23 -13.21 -9.71
CA GLY A 293 14.37 -12.86 -8.84
C GLY A 293 15.52 -12.16 -9.58
N GLY A 294 15.22 -11.10 -10.33
CA GLY A 294 16.14 -10.40 -11.25
C GLY A 294 15.64 -10.47 -12.70
N ALA A 295 16.53 -10.28 -13.67
CA ALA A 295 16.20 -10.40 -15.10
C ALA A 295 16.17 -11.88 -15.58
N THR A 296 15.52 -12.74 -14.80
CA THR A 296 15.52 -14.20 -15.01
C THR A 296 14.79 -14.61 -16.27
N LEU A 297 13.87 -13.81 -16.80
CA LEU A 297 13.24 -14.09 -18.11
C LEU A 297 14.30 -14.23 -19.21
N GLY A 298 15.28 -13.33 -19.24
CA GLY A 298 16.39 -13.40 -20.20
C GLY A 298 17.21 -14.67 -20.03
N LEU A 299 17.51 -15.05 -18.78
CA LEU A 299 18.21 -16.30 -18.48
C LEU A 299 17.41 -17.52 -18.96
N VAL A 300 16.10 -17.57 -18.72
CA VAL A 300 15.22 -18.66 -19.17
C VAL A 300 15.23 -18.78 -20.69
N LEU A 301 15.13 -17.66 -21.42
CA LEU A 301 15.21 -17.66 -22.88
C LEU A 301 16.55 -18.19 -23.40
N LEU A 302 17.66 -17.91 -22.70
CA LEU A 302 18.97 -18.48 -23.03
C LEU A 302 19.04 -19.98 -22.72
N MET A 303 18.43 -20.43 -21.62
CA MET A 303 18.38 -21.85 -21.24
C MET A 303 17.59 -22.71 -22.24
N LEU A 304 16.62 -22.14 -22.96
CA LEU A 304 15.94 -22.84 -24.07
C LEU A 304 16.91 -23.27 -25.19
N ARG A 305 18.13 -22.70 -25.25
CA ARG A 305 19.20 -23.08 -26.17
C ARG A 305 20.34 -23.85 -25.49
N SER A 306 20.14 -24.28 -24.25
CA SER A 306 21.16 -25.01 -23.50
C SER A 306 21.47 -26.36 -24.16
N LYS A 307 22.76 -26.72 -24.20
CA LYS A 307 23.25 -28.03 -24.66
C LYS A 307 23.48 -29.01 -23.50
N SER A 308 23.26 -28.57 -22.26
CA SER A 308 23.30 -29.46 -21.10
C SER A 308 22.15 -30.44 -21.19
N ILE A 309 22.48 -31.73 -21.13
CA ILE A 309 21.52 -32.84 -21.02
C ILE A 309 21.06 -32.94 -19.57
#